data_AF-A0A182I5V7-F1
#
_entry.id   AF-A0A182I5V7-F1
#
_cell.length_a   1.000
_cell.length_b   1.000
_cell.length_c   1.000
_cell.angle_alpha   90.00
_cell.angle_beta   90.00
_cell.angle_gamma   90.00
#
_symmetry.space_group_name_H-M   'P 1'
#
loop_
_entity.id
_entity.type
_entity.pdbx_description
1 polymer ?
#
loop_
_entity_poly.entity_id
_entity_poly.type
_entity_poly.pdbx_seq_one_letter_code
_entity_poly.pdbx_strand_id
1 'polypeptide(L)'
;MYIKSVSKTTDQSVSAELSILANVTDNQAQYRCEAHNSATEIPLFETKVLTVHFAPETAKIRIEPAELRPGIEATLICDSSSSNPPAKLSWRHEGTVLEGTNNSSKAGLWGGTVSSLELKLNITQDMDGHVYTCQSTNEMLQRSINVAVNLPVLYEPRFQTPAETVVHGVAGEPLTVALVATGNPSSIAYTWTKNGQTIASTGSSGEPRIVSEGPILNITKLERTDAGVYTCEAVNSQGSAMINITLQVKCK
;
A
#
# COMPACT_ATOMS: atom_id res chain seq x y z
N MET A 1 -2.43 -8.30 -39.10
CA MET A 1 -1.18 -8.93 -39.57
C MET A 1 -0.94 -8.49 -41.00
N TYR A 2 0.05 -7.63 -41.23
CA TYR A 2 0.44 -7.17 -42.56
C TYR A 2 1.81 -7.76 -42.85
N ILE A 3 1.85 -8.70 -43.80
CA ILE A 3 3.07 -9.38 -44.21
C ILE A 3 3.31 -8.97 -45.65
N LYS A 4 4.44 -8.33 -45.91
CA LYS A 4 4.92 -8.09 -47.27
C LYS A 4 6.14 -8.95 -47.50
N SER A 5 6.08 -9.79 -48.52
CA SER A 5 7.25 -10.48 -49.05
C SER A 5 7.56 -9.94 -50.44
N VAL A 6 8.83 -9.65 -50.68
CA VAL A 6 9.34 -9.27 -52.00
C VAL A 6 10.50 -10.19 -52.32
N SER A 7 10.43 -10.88 -53.45
CA SER A 7 11.57 -11.62 -54.00
C SER A 7 12.13 -10.89 -55.19
N LYS A 8 13.46 -10.87 -55.30
CA LYS A 8 14.18 -10.40 -56.49
C LYS A 8 15.09 -11.52 -56.95
N THR A 9 15.04 -11.80 -58.24
CA THR A 9 15.90 -12.80 -58.89
C THR A 9 16.74 -12.08 -59.92
N THR A 10 18.05 -12.32 -59.87
CA THR A 10 19.03 -11.92 -60.88
C THR A 10 19.68 -13.18 -61.44
N ASP A 11 20.44 -13.04 -62.53
CA ASP A 11 21.14 -14.17 -63.16
C ASP A 11 22.14 -14.88 -62.22
N GLN A 12 22.51 -14.27 -61.08
CA GLN A 12 23.49 -14.79 -60.12
C GLN A 12 22.99 -14.92 -58.67
N SER A 13 21.84 -14.34 -58.30
CA SER A 13 21.35 -14.38 -56.91
C SER A 13 19.83 -14.21 -56.79
N VAL A 14 19.27 -14.79 -55.72
CA VAL A 14 17.88 -14.57 -55.29
C VAL A 14 17.90 -13.95 -53.89
N SER A 15 17.17 -12.86 -53.70
CA SER A 15 16.96 -12.23 -52.38
C SER A 15 15.47 -12.19 -52.05
N ALA A 16 15.12 -12.53 -50.81
CA ALA A 16 13.77 -12.39 -50.28
C ALA A 16 13.78 -11.44 -49.07
N GLU A 17 12.87 -10.48 -49.06
CA GLU A 17 12.68 -9.55 -47.95
C GLU A 17 11.29 -9.75 -47.36
N LEU A 18 11.22 -9.91 -46.03
CA LEU A 18 9.99 -10.08 -45.27
C LEU A 18 9.81 -8.88 -44.33
N SER A 19 8.77 -8.07 -44.56
CA SER A 19 8.38 -6.99 -43.65
C SER A 19 7.17 -7.41 -42.81
N ILE A 20 7.32 -7.36 -41.49
CA ILE A 20 6.28 -7.68 -40.51
C ILE A 20 6.09 -6.53 -39.53
N LEU A 21 4.84 -6.27 -39.15
CA LEU A 21 4.53 -5.47 -37.98
C LEU A 21 4.49 -6.40 -36.76
N ALA A 22 5.55 -6.37 -35.95
CA ALA A 22 5.71 -7.26 -34.80
C ALA A 22 4.72 -6.93 -33.67
N ASN A 23 4.14 -7.98 -33.09
CA ASN A 23 3.35 -7.96 -31.86
C ASN A 23 4.15 -8.65 -30.73
N VAL A 24 3.81 -8.37 -29.47
CA VAL A 24 4.40 -9.07 -28.31
C VAL A 24 4.25 -10.60 -28.42
N THR A 25 3.16 -11.08 -29.02
CA THR A 25 2.92 -12.51 -29.26
C THR A 25 3.90 -13.15 -30.24
N ASP A 26 4.58 -12.35 -31.05
CA ASP A 26 5.55 -12.83 -32.04
C ASP A 26 6.96 -13.00 -31.43
N ASN A 27 7.14 -12.69 -30.14
CA ASN A 27 8.41 -12.94 -29.47
C ASN A 27 8.73 -14.44 -29.48
N GLN A 28 9.97 -14.77 -29.85
CA GLN A 28 10.45 -16.13 -30.09
C GLN A 28 9.80 -16.86 -31.28
N ALA A 29 9.00 -16.18 -32.10
CA ALA A 29 8.51 -16.75 -33.35
C ALA A 29 9.67 -17.04 -34.31
N GLN A 30 9.57 -18.16 -35.02
CA GLN A 30 10.58 -18.60 -35.99
C GLN A 30 10.10 -18.32 -37.41
N TYR A 31 10.91 -17.59 -38.17
CA TYR A 31 10.66 -17.29 -39.57
C TYR A 31 11.69 -18.02 -40.42
N ARG A 32 11.20 -18.87 -41.34
CA ARG A 32 12.02 -19.64 -42.26
C ARG A 32 11.92 -19.05 -43.66
N CYS A 33 13.06 -18.70 -44.25
CA CYS A 33 13.17 -18.32 -45.66
C CYS A 33 13.65 -19.53 -46.45
N GLU A 34 12.96 -19.90 -47.52
CA GLU A 34 13.28 -21.07 -48.35
C GLU A 34 13.47 -20.65 -49.81
N ALA A 35 14.55 -21.11 -50.43
CA ALA A 35 14.85 -20.91 -51.84
C ALA A 35 14.95 -22.26 -52.55
N HIS A 36 14.27 -22.37 -53.69
CA HIS A 36 14.28 -23.55 -54.54
C HIS A 36 14.41 -23.15 -56.02
N ASN A 37 15.00 -24.02 -56.82
CA ASN A 37 15.02 -23.94 -58.28
C ASN A 37 14.82 -25.33 -58.89
N SER A 38 14.71 -25.41 -60.22
CA SER A 38 14.50 -26.68 -60.93
C SER A 38 15.65 -27.69 -60.80
N ALA A 39 16.81 -27.29 -60.26
CA ALA A 39 17.99 -28.12 -60.07
C ALA A 39 18.24 -28.50 -58.60
N THR A 40 17.43 -28.02 -57.64
CA THR A 40 17.60 -28.31 -56.20
C THR A 40 16.59 -29.37 -55.74
N GLU A 41 17.10 -30.52 -55.29
CA GLU A 41 16.29 -31.60 -54.69
C GLU A 41 15.90 -31.27 -53.23
N ILE A 42 16.80 -30.61 -52.49
CA ILE A 42 16.55 -30.09 -51.14
C ILE A 42 16.61 -28.55 -51.21
N PRO A 43 15.56 -27.83 -50.78
CA PRO A 43 15.55 -26.38 -50.80
C PRO A 43 16.56 -25.82 -49.79
N LEU A 44 17.27 -24.75 -50.19
CA LEU A 44 18.11 -24.00 -49.28
C LEU A 44 17.22 -23.20 -48.34
N PHE A 45 17.51 -23.22 -47.04
CA PHE A 45 16.71 -22.45 -46.10
C PHE A 45 17.53 -21.85 -44.97
N GLU A 46 17.02 -20.76 -44.42
CA GLU A 46 17.56 -20.11 -43.24
C GLU A 46 16.41 -19.76 -42.28
N THR A 47 16.60 -20.03 -40.99
CA THR A 47 15.60 -19.72 -39.95
C THR A 47 16.13 -18.60 -39.06
N LYS A 48 15.30 -17.59 -38.80
CA LYS A 48 15.55 -16.52 -37.85
C LYS A 48 14.51 -16.55 -36.73
N VAL A 49 14.96 -16.32 -35.50
CA VAL A 49 14.07 -16.16 -34.33
C VAL A 49 13.85 -14.67 -34.11
N LEU A 50 12.59 -14.24 -34.13
CA LEU A 50 12.24 -12.85 -33.82
C LEU A 50 12.29 -12.63 -32.31
N THR A 51 13.02 -11.60 -31.88
CA THR A 51 12.97 -11.12 -30.50
C THR A 51 12.18 -9.83 -30.46
N VAL A 52 11.07 -9.83 -29.74
CA VAL A 52 10.22 -8.65 -29.54
C VAL A 52 10.39 -8.17 -28.12
N HIS A 53 10.82 -6.93 -27.95
CA HIS A 53 10.96 -6.29 -26.65
C HIS A 53 9.66 -5.61 -26.25
N PHE A 54 9.24 -5.85 -25.01
CA PHE A 54 8.02 -5.28 -24.44
C PHE A 54 8.20 -5.04 -22.93
N ALA A 55 7.62 -3.95 -22.45
CA ALA A 55 7.67 -3.54 -21.05
C ALA A 55 6.53 -4.21 -20.26
N PRO A 56 6.64 -4.32 -18.93
CA PRO A 56 5.51 -4.78 -18.13
C PRO A 56 4.37 -3.75 -18.21
N GLU A 57 3.15 -4.23 -18.38
CA GLU A 57 1.94 -3.40 -18.42
C GLU A 57 1.34 -3.18 -17.03
N THR A 58 1.50 -4.17 -16.14
CA THR A 58 0.94 -4.13 -14.78
C THR A 58 1.92 -4.69 -13.77
N ALA A 59 1.74 -4.35 -12.50
CA ALA A 59 2.40 -5.01 -11.37
C ALA A 59 1.37 -5.23 -10.27
N LYS A 60 1.61 -6.21 -9.40
CA LYS A 60 0.73 -6.54 -8.28
C LYS A 60 1.55 -6.60 -7.01
N ILE A 61 1.04 -5.94 -5.96
CA ILE A 61 1.61 -6.00 -4.62
C ILE A 61 0.76 -6.91 -3.74
N ARG A 62 1.41 -7.80 -3.00
CA ARG A 62 0.81 -8.59 -1.92
C ARG A 62 1.55 -8.31 -0.61
N ILE A 63 0.85 -8.44 0.49
CA ILE A 63 1.40 -8.27 1.85
C ILE A 63 1.18 -9.59 2.59
N GLU A 64 2.25 -10.12 3.18
CA GLU A 64 2.22 -11.35 3.95
C GLU A 64 2.83 -11.11 5.35
N PRO A 65 2.07 -11.30 6.46
CA PRO A 65 0.65 -11.69 6.51
C PRO A 65 -0.31 -10.56 6.07
N ALA A 66 -1.57 -10.91 5.78
CA ALA A 66 -2.58 -9.95 5.32
C ALA A 66 -3.03 -8.95 6.40
N GLU A 67 -3.06 -9.38 7.67
CA GLU A 67 -3.32 -8.51 8.82
C GLU A 67 -2.00 -8.10 9.47
N LEU A 68 -1.74 -6.80 9.51
CA LEU A 68 -0.52 -6.25 10.10
C LEU A 68 -0.78 -5.75 11.52
N ARG A 69 0.14 -6.06 12.43
CA ARG A 69 0.14 -5.56 13.82
C ARG A 69 1.55 -5.13 14.21
N PRO A 70 1.72 -4.16 15.12
CA PRO A 70 3.04 -3.77 15.60
C PRO A 70 3.82 -4.95 16.18
N GLY A 71 5.13 -5.01 15.87
CA GLY A 71 6.05 -6.04 16.37
C GLY A 71 6.18 -7.30 15.50
N ILE A 72 5.41 -7.43 14.42
CA ILE A 72 5.57 -8.54 13.47
C ILE A 72 6.53 -8.17 12.33
N GLU A 73 7.21 -9.16 11.77
CA GLU A 73 7.89 -9.02 10.46
C GLU A 73 6.87 -9.31 9.35
N ALA A 74 6.71 -8.37 8.41
CA ALA A 74 5.87 -8.53 7.23
C ALA A 74 6.70 -8.45 5.95
N THR A 75 6.24 -9.15 4.91
CA THR A 75 6.88 -9.15 3.60
C THR A 75 5.94 -8.53 2.57
N LEU A 76 6.39 -7.46 1.92
CA LEU A 76 5.76 -6.87 0.76
C LEU A 76 6.34 -7.53 -0.48
N ILE A 77 5.49 -8.11 -1.32
CA ILE A 77 5.89 -8.85 -2.51
C ILE A 77 5.34 -8.13 -3.73
N CYS A 78 6.22 -7.69 -4.62
CA CYS A 78 5.83 -7.09 -5.89
C CYS A 78 6.13 -8.02 -7.04
N ASP A 79 5.12 -8.38 -7.82
CA ASP A 79 5.27 -9.13 -9.06
C ASP A 79 4.95 -8.23 -10.27
N SER A 80 5.86 -8.15 -11.24
CA SER A 80 5.57 -7.50 -12.52
C SER A 80 4.75 -8.42 -13.44
N SER A 81 4.06 -7.85 -14.42
CA SER A 81 3.62 -8.63 -15.58
C SER A 81 4.84 -9.05 -16.41
N SER A 82 4.60 -9.89 -17.42
CA SER A 82 5.68 -10.33 -18.30
C SER A 82 6.35 -9.15 -19.00
N SER A 83 7.68 -9.18 -19.06
CA SER A 83 8.52 -8.19 -19.74
C SER A 83 9.64 -8.91 -20.49
N ASN A 84 10.03 -8.37 -21.63
CA ASN A 84 11.22 -8.79 -22.36
C ASN A 84 12.07 -7.56 -22.76
N PRO A 85 13.30 -7.41 -22.26
CA PRO A 85 13.97 -8.22 -21.24
C PRO A 85 13.26 -8.17 -19.86
N PRO A 86 13.67 -8.98 -18.87
CA PRO A 86 13.08 -8.96 -17.53
C PRO A 86 13.07 -7.54 -16.93
N ALA A 87 11.97 -7.18 -16.27
CA ALA A 87 11.87 -5.88 -15.63
C ALA A 87 12.73 -5.86 -14.35
N LYS A 88 13.40 -4.73 -14.10
CA LYS A 88 14.10 -4.44 -12.86
C LYS A 88 13.15 -3.79 -11.87
N LEU A 89 12.99 -4.42 -10.72
CA LEU A 89 12.09 -3.96 -9.67
C LEU A 89 12.87 -3.18 -8.62
N SER A 90 12.20 -2.19 -8.02
CA SER A 90 12.72 -1.45 -6.87
C SER A 90 11.57 -0.98 -5.99
N TRP A 91 11.76 -1.07 -4.67
CA TRP A 91 10.83 -0.51 -3.70
C TRP A 91 11.16 0.95 -3.41
N ARG A 92 10.12 1.75 -3.15
CA ARG A 92 10.24 3.16 -2.80
C ARG A 92 9.30 3.53 -1.66
N HIS A 93 9.79 4.33 -0.73
CA HIS A 93 9.00 4.93 0.33
C HIS A 93 9.44 6.39 0.50
N GLU A 94 8.48 7.33 0.47
CA GLU A 94 8.74 8.77 0.56
C GLU A 94 9.81 9.29 -0.44
N GLY A 95 9.82 8.71 -1.64
CA GLY A 95 10.79 9.03 -2.69
C GLY A 95 12.14 8.30 -2.59
N THR A 96 12.46 7.71 -1.44
CA THR A 96 13.70 6.96 -1.19
C THR A 96 13.60 5.54 -1.74
N VAL A 97 14.64 5.06 -2.43
CA VAL A 97 14.72 3.67 -2.90
C VAL A 97 15.16 2.78 -1.75
N LEU A 98 14.42 1.69 -1.54
CA LEU A 98 14.70 0.69 -0.52
C LEU A 98 15.34 -0.55 -1.17
N GLU A 99 16.28 -1.16 -0.46
CA GLU A 99 16.86 -2.44 -0.87
C GLU A 99 15.85 -3.57 -0.62
N GLY A 100 15.52 -4.32 -1.68
CA GLY A 100 14.72 -5.53 -1.54
C GLY A 100 15.57 -6.68 -1.01
N THR A 101 14.93 -7.62 -0.32
CA THR A 101 15.61 -8.75 0.33
C THR A 101 15.81 -9.93 -0.60
N ASN A 102 14.78 -10.28 -1.38
CA ASN A 102 14.81 -11.42 -2.31
C ASN A 102 14.33 -10.98 -3.70
N ASN A 103 15.18 -11.15 -4.70
CA ASN A 103 14.84 -10.92 -6.10
C ASN A 103 14.73 -12.28 -6.81
N SER A 104 13.57 -12.56 -7.40
CA SER A 104 13.34 -13.78 -8.15
C SER A 104 12.68 -13.49 -9.49
N SER A 105 12.77 -14.44 -10.41
CA SER A 105 12.13 -14.32 -11.72
C SER A 105 11.62 -15.67 -12.19
N LYS A 106 10.53 -15.66 -12.97
CA LYS A 106 9.92 -16.85 -13.55
C LYS A 106 9.54 -16.60 -15.00
N ALA A 107 9.36 -17.69 -15.76
CA ALA A 107 8.87 -17.61 -17.13
C ALA A 107 7.50 -16.89 -17.16
N GLY A 108 7.40 -15.92 -18.06
CA GLY A 108 6.18 -15.14 -18.30
C GLY A 108 5.51 -15.53 -19.62
N LEU A 109 4.55 -14.70 -20.03
CA LEU A 109 3.87 -14.85 -21.31
C LEU A 109 4.79 -14.45 -22.46
N TRP A 110 4.53 -15.00 -23.64
CA TRP A 110 5.21 -14.65 -24.90
C TRP A 110 6.75 -14.71 -24.79
N GLY A 111 7.29 -15.70 -24.10
CA GLY A 111 8.75 -15.84 -23.92
C GLY A 111 9.40 -14.72 -23.09
N GLY A 112 8.61 -13.89 -22.42
CA GLY A 112 9.10 -12.89 -21.48
C GLY A 112 9.31 -13.45 -20.08
N THR A 113 9.58 -12.56 -19.13
CA THR A 113 9.87 -12.91 -17.74
C THR A 113 9.01 -12.10 -16.79
N VAL A 114 8.49 -12.75 -15.76
CA VAL A 114 7.83 -12.11 -14.62
C VAL A 114 8.88 -11.98 -13.52
N SER A 115 9.18 -10.75 -13.13
CA SER A 115 10.12 -10.45 -12.05
C SER A 115 9.37 -10.24 -10.74
N SER A 116 9.99 -10.63 -9.63
CA SER A 116 9.43 -10.52 -8.29
C SER A 116 10.47 -9.95 -7.32
N LEU A 117 10.07 -8.99 -6.48
CA LEU A 117 10.93 -8.40 -5.46
C LEU A 117 10.22 -8.31 -4.12
N GLU A 118 10.85 -8.90 -3.11
CA GLU A 118 10.40 -8.86 -1.72
C GLU A 118 11.05 -7.71 -0.95
N LEU A 119 10.29 -7.12 -0.03
CA LEU A 119 10.76 -6.18 0.98
C LEU A 119 10.24 -6.61 2.34
N LYS A 120 11.16 -6.95 3.25
CA LYS A 120 10.84 -7.26 4.64
C LYS A 120 10.81 -6.00 5.48
N LEU A 121 9.78 -5.86 6.30
CA LEU A 121 9.57 -4.73 7.19
C LEU A 121 9.26 -5.23 8.60
N ASN A 122 9.90 -4.63 9.60
CA ASN A 122 9.46 -4.77 10.98
C ASN A 122 8.36 -3.75 11.23
N ILE A 123 7.13 -4.23 11.38
CA ILE A 123 5.95 -3.37 11.45
C ILE A 123 5.92 -2.64 12.78
N THR A 124 5.78 -1.33 12.73
CA THR A 124 5.50 -0.46 13.87
C THR A 124 4.15 0.22 13.69
N GLN A 125 3.61 0.77 14.78
CA GLN A 125 2.29 1.42 14.76
C GLN A 125 2.27 2.67 13.88
N ASP A 126 3.34 3.46 13.88
CA ASP A 126 3.47 4.69 13.11
C ASP A 126 3.48 4.44 11.60
N MET A 127 3.75 3.20 11.16
CA MET A 127 3.69 2.81 9.75
C MET A 127 2.27 2.68 9.20
N ASP A 128 1.22 2.80 10.02
CA ASP A 128 -0.15 2.78 9.54
C ASP A 128 -0.39 3.92 8.52
N GLY A 129 -0.95 3.56 7.35
CA GLY A 129 -1.15 4.52 6.26
C GLY A 129 0.11 4.89 5.48
N HIS A 130 1.30 4.35 5.81
CA HIS A 130 2.50 4.53 5.00
C HIS A 130 2.30 3.95 3.60
N VAL A 131 2.73 4.70 2.58
CA VAL A 131 2.65 4.30 1.17
C VAL A 131 3.98 3.70 0.73
N TYR A 132 3.95 2.46 0.24
CA TYR A 132 5.08 1.80 -0.40
C TYR A 132 4.81 1.64 -1.88
N THR A 133 5.76 2.04 -2.72
CA THR A 133 5.65 1.99 -4.18
C THR A 133 6.63 0.99 -4.75
N CYS A 134 6.14 0.02 -5.51
CA CYS A 134 6.97 -0.82 -6.34
C CYS A 134 7.08 -0.21 -7.74
N GLN A 135 8.31 0.08 -8.16
CA GLN A 135 8.63 0.50 -9.51
C GLN A 135 9.19 -0.69 -10.30
N SER A 136 8.55 -1.03 -11.42
CA SER A 136 9.03 -2.06 -12.36
C SER A 136 9.49 -1.38 -13.65
N THR A 137 10.78 -1.53 -13.99
CA THR A 137 11.41 -0.81 -15.11
C THR A 137 11.93 -1.77 -16.15
N ASN A 138 11.51 -1.63 -17.40
CA ASN A 138 12.19 -2.19 -18.55
C ASN A 138 13.24 -1.17 -19.03
N GLU A 139 14.50 -1.38 -18.66
CA GLU A 139 15.60 -0.42 -18.90
C GLU A 139 15.86 -0.22 -20.41
N MET A 140 15.68 -1.27 -21.22
CA MET A 140 15.90 -1.20 -22.67
C MET A 140 14.90 -0.29 -23.37
N LEU A 141 13.62 -0.38 -23.00
CA LEU A 141 12.57 0.48 -23.55
C LEU A 141 12.42 1.80 -22.80
N GLN A 142 13.17 2.00 -21.72
CA GLN A 142 13.04 3.14 -20.79
C GLN A 142 11.61 3.36 -20.31
N ARG A 143 10.86 2.27 -20.12
CA ARG A 143 9.48 2.31 -19.63
C ARG A 143 9.42 1.77 -18.21
N SER A 144 8.71 2.49 -17.35
CA SER A 144 8.46 2.06 -15.98
C SER A 144 6.97 2.15 -15.66
N ILE A 145 6.54 1.25 -14.77
CA ILE A 145 5.23 1.29 -14.13
C ILE A 145 5.44 1.36 -12.62
N ASN A 146 4.55 2.08 -11.94
CA ASN A 146 4.59 2.24 -10.49
C ASN A 146 3.24 1.77 -9.93
N VAL A 147 3.30 0.91 -8.92
CA VAL A 147 2.11 0.47 -8.17
C VAL A 147 2.38 0.75 -6.70
N ALA A 148 1.40 1.34 -6.02
CA ALA A 148 1.51 1.72 -4.62
C ALA A 148 0.52 0.94 -3.75
N VAL A 149 0.91 0.70 -2.50
CA VAL A 149 0.06 0.10 -1.47
C VAL A 149 0.18 0.89 -0.17
N ASN A 150 -0.93 1.08 0.54
CA ASN A 150 -0.94 1.60 1.90
C ASN A 150 -0.81 0.43 2.87
N LEU A 151 0.00 0.56 3.91
CA LEU A 151 0.04 -0.43 4.99
C LEU A 151 -1.18 -0.25 5.91
N PRO A 152 -2.05 -1.26 6.07
CA PRO A 152 -3.16 -1.23 7.01
C PRO A 152 -2.72 -1.86 8.34
N VAL A 153 -2.03 -1.10 9.18
CA VAL A 153 -1.52 -1.62 10.47
C VAL A 153 -2.61 -1.49 11.51
N LEU A 154 -3.08 -2.60 12.06
CA LEU A 154 -4.08 -2.65 13.10
C LEU A 154 -3.44 -2.47 14.48
N TYR A 155 -3.98 -1.56 15.29
CA TYR A 155 -3.49 -1.26 16.63
C TYR A 155 -4.60 -0.72 17.55
N GLU A 156 -4.40 -0.91 18.85
CA GLU A 156 -5.30 -0.42 19.90
C GLU A 156 -5.32 1.11 19.99
N PRO A 157 -6.36 1.73 20.57
CA PRO A 157 -6.43 3.18 20.67
C PRO A 157 -5.25 3.74 21.47
N ARG A 158 -4.77 4.94 21.11
CA ARG A 158 -3.74 5.67 21.84
C ARG A 158 -4.13 7.13 21.92
N PHE A 159 -4.16 7.69 23.12
CA PHE A 159 -4.37 9.12 23.31
C PHE A 159 -3.12 9.90 22.87
N GLN A 160 -3.31 10.98 22.11
CA GLN A 160 -2.24 11.88 21.73
C GLN A 160 -1.75 12.64 22.98
N THR A 161 -0.47 12.53 23.29
CA THR A 161 0.19 13.28 24.38
C THR A 161 0.91 14.52 23.83
N PRO A 162 0.97 15.64 24.58
CA PRO A 162 0.47 15.83 25.94
C PRO A 162 -0.92 16.47 25.93
N ALA A 163 -1.99 15.67 26.02
CA ALA A 163 -3.21 16.21 26.60
C ALA A 163 -2.85 16.64 28.02
N GLU A 164 -3.00 17.92 28.37
CA GLU A 164 -2.81 18.38 29.73
C GLU A 164 -3.62 17.48 30.67
N THR A 165 -2.93 16.65 31.46
CA THR A 165 -3.58 15.72 32.38
C THR A 165 -4.12 16.45 33.61
N VAL A 166 -3.92 17.77 33.69
CA VAL A 166 -4.48 18.66 34.69
C VAL A 166 -5.23 19.77 33.97
N VAL A 167 -6.55 19.81 34.14
CA VAL A 167 -7.42 20.84 33.59
C VAL A 167 -7.88 21.75 34.71
N HIS A 168 -7.76 23.06 34.51
CA HIS A 168 -8.26 24.05 35.45
C HIS A 168 -9.58 24.65 34.95
N GLY A 169 -10.58 24.69 35.81
CA GLY A 169 -11.83 25.39 35.56
C GLY A 169 -12.17 26.38 36.68
N VAL A 170 -13.13 27.27 36.41
CA VAL A 170 -13.60 28.28 37.37
C VAL A 170 -15.03 27.94 37.80
N ALA A 171 -15.30 27.97 39.10
CA ALA A 171 -16.63 27.67 39.63
C ALA A 171 -17.70 28.60 39.02
N GLY A 172 -18.81 28.00 38.56
CA GLY A 172 -19.92 28.69 37.92
C GLY A 172 -19.77 28.92 36.41
N GLU A 173 -18.61 28.64 35.82
CA GLU A 173 -18.39 28.67 34.38
C GLU A 173 -18.59 27.28 33.75
N PRO A 174 -18.91 27.17 32.46
CA PRO A 174 -18.87 25.91 31.74
C PRO A 174 -17.42 25.43 31.53
N LEU A 175 -17.25 24.12 31.35
CA LEU A 175 -15.96 23.51 31.01
C LEU A 175 -16.14 22.38 29.99
N THR A 176 -15.27 22.36 29.00
CA THR A 176 -15.17 21.28 28.01
C THR A 176 -13.77 20.69 28.05
N VAL A 177 -13.68 19.37 28.16
CA VAL A 177 -12.44 18.61 28.01
C VAL A 177 -12.55 17.78 26.74
N ALA A 178 -11.64 17.97 25.80
CA ALA A 178 -11.59 17.21 24.56
C ALA A 178 -10.30 16.39 24.51
N LEU A 179 -10.45 15.09 24.22
CA LEU A 179 -9.33 14.18 24.02
C LEU A 179 -9.20 13.84 22.54
N VAL A 180 -7.99 13.51 22.12
CA VAL A 180 -7.74 12.95 20.79
C VAL A 180 -7.10 11.59 20.97
N ALA A 181 -7.71 10.56 20.38
CA ALA A 181 -7.12 9.24 20.30
C ALA A 181 -7.03 8.79 18.84
N THR A 182 -5.94 8.13 18.50
CA THR A 182 -5.73 7.44 17.22
C THR A 182 -5.90 5.95 17.42
N GLY A 183 -6.39 5.22 16.43
CA GLY A 183 -6.56 3.78 16.48
C GLY A 183 -6.87 3.24 15.08
N ASN A 184 -6.50 2.00 14.81
CA ASN A 184 -6.91 1.30 13.59
C ASN A 184 -7.45 -0.10 13.96
N PRO A 185 -8.76 -0.38 13.78
CA PRO A 185 -9.78 0.45 13.12
C PRO A 185 -10.06 1.79 13.82
N SER A 186 -10.43 2.80 13.03
CA SER A 186 -10.71 4.17 13.48
C SER A 186 -12.04 4.31 14.23
N SER A 187 -12.89 3.28 14.23
CA SER A 187 -14.10 3.21 15.05
C SER A 187 -13.73 2.95 16.51
N ILE A 188 -13.69 4.01 17.31
CA ILE A 188 -13.32 3.97 18.73
C ILE A 188 -14.56 4.28 19.59
N ALA A 189 -14.88 3.41 20.54
CA ALA A 189 -15.88 3.65 21.57
C ALA A 189 -15.23 4.31 22.78
N TYR A 190 -15.89 5.31 23.37
CA TYR A 190 -15.38 6.05 24.52
C TYR A 190 -16.30 5.91 25.73
N THR A 191 -15.70 5.66 26.90
CA THR A 191 -16.40 5.60 28.18
C THR A 191 -15.74 6.56 29.17
N TRP A 192 -16.52 7.46 29.75
CA TRP A 192 -16.04 8.38 30.78
C TRP A 192 -16.50 7.93 32.16
N THR A 193 -15.59 7.93 33.12
CA THR A 193 -15.89 7.64 34.53
C THR A 193 -15.30 8.69 35.45
N LYS A 194 -15.95 8.90 36.60
CA LYS A 194 -15.42 9.67 37.73
C LYS A 194 -15.56 8.81 38.97
N ASN A 195 -14.46 8.59 39.70
CA ASN A 195 -14.44 7.72 40.88
C ASN A 195 -15.04 6.31 40.61
N GLY A 196 -14.82 5.76 39.41
CA GLY A 196 -15.37 4.46 38.99
C GLY A 196 -16.85 4.47 38.59
N GLN A 197 -17.55 5.61 38.67
CA GLN A 197 -18.93 5.74 38.21
C GLN A 197 -18.98 6.30 36.80
N THR A 198 -19.74 5.65 35.92
CA THR A 198 -19.92 6.08 34.52
C THR A 198 -20.68 7.39 34.44
N ILE A 199 -20.17 8.30 33.62
CA ILE A 199 -20.81 9.58 33.32
C ILE A 199 -21.87 9.37 32.23
N ALA A 200 -23.03 10.01 32.37
CA ALA A 200 -24.09 9.93 31.39
C ALA A 200 -23.63 10.39 30.00
N SER A 201 -24.07 9.71 28.95
CA SER A 201 -23.81 10.10 27.56
C SER A 201 -24.86 11.11 27.06
N THR A 202 -24.52 11.87 26.02
CA THR A 202 -25.49 12.71 25.31
C THR A 202 -26.72 11.89 24.90
N GLY A 203 -27.92 12.46 25.10
CA GLY A 203 -29.20 11.78 24.87
C GLY A 203 -29.74 10.96 26.05
N SER A 204 -29.03 10.90 27.18
CA SER A 204 -29.59 10.39 28.44
C SER A 204 -30.76 11.24 28.93
N SER A 205 -31.77 10.63 29.56
CA SER A 205 -32.91 11.36 30.11
C SER A 205 -32.50 12.31 31.25
N GLY A 206 -33.13 13.49 31.31
CA GLY A 206 -33.01 14.41 32.46
C GLY A 206 -31.93 15.48 32.37
N GLU A 207 -31.38 15.78 31.18
CA GLU A 207 -30.40 16.86 30.92
C GLU A 207 -29.34 17.03 32.03
N PRO A 208 -28.48 16.02 32.25
CA PRO A 208 -27.52 16.07 33.34
C PRO A 208 -26.49 17.19 33.15
N ARG A 209 -26.01 17.75 34.27
CA ARG A 209 -25.02 18.84 34.28
C ARG A 209 -23.66 18.45 33.71
N ILE A 210 -23.30 17.17 33.80
CA ILE A 210 -22.06 16.58 33.29
C ILE A 210 -22.43 15.48 32.31
N VAL A 211 -21.93 15.60 31.07
CA VAL A 211 -22.26 14.71 29.96
C VAL A 211 -21.02 14.37 29.16
N SER A 212 -20.95 13.14 28.67
CA SER A 212 -19.94 12.71 27.70
C SER A 212 -20.50 12.60 26.27
N GLU A 213 -19.69 12.99 25.29
CA GLU A 213 -19.96 12.87 23.86
C GLU A 213 -18.70 12.32 23.17
N GLY A 214 -18.59 10.99 23.11
CA GLY A 214 -17.39 10.33 22.63
C GLY A 214 -16.15 10.77 23.45
N PRO A 215 -15.11 11.34 22.81
CA PRO A 215 -13.91 11.81 23.51
C PRO A 215 -14.07 13.18 24.21
N ILE A 216 -15.27 13.76 24.20
CA ILE A 216 -15.54 15.08 24.79
C ILE A 216 -16.32 14.90 26.10
N LEU A 217 -15.86 15.58 27.16
CA LEU A 217 -16.58 15.74 28.41
C LEU A 217 -17.05 17.19 28.54
N ASN A 218 -18.36 17.38 28.66
CA ASN A 218 -19.00 18.69 28.81
C ASN A 218 -19.59 18.84 30.22
N ILE A 219 -19.26 19.96 30.87
CA ILE A 219 -19.80 20.38 32.16
C ILE A 219 -20.43 21.75 31.97
N THR A 220 -21.76 21.85 32.05
CA THR A 220 -22.49 23.10 31.74
C THR A 220 -22.31 24.18 32.79
N LYS A 221 -22.11 23.77 34.05
CA LYS A 221 -21.83 24.66 35.18
C LYS A 221 -20.94 23.95 36.18
N LEU A 222 -19.71 24.43 36.33
CA LEU A 222 -18.69 23.80 37.17
C LEU A 222 -18.90 24.10 38.66
N GLU A 223 -18.83 23.06 39.51
CA GLU A 223 -18.93 23.14 40.96
C GLU A 223 -17.64 22.66 41.62
N ARG A 224 -17.35 23.09 42.86
CA ARG A 224 -16.12 22.65 43.56
C ARG A 224 -16.07 21.13 43.78
N THR A 225 -17.22 20.51 43.97
CA THR A 225 -17.41 19.05 44.09
C THR A 225 -17.11 18.30 42.79
N ASP A 226 -17.02 19.01 41.66
CA ASP A 226 -16.64 18.41 40.39
C ASP A 226 -15.15 18.13 40.30
N ALA A 227 -14.32 18.77 41.14
CA ALA A 227 -12.90 18.47 41.20
C ALA A 227 -12.65 16.98 41.45
N GLY A 228 -11.60 16.44 40.86
CA GLY A 228 -11.23 15.03 40.98
C GLY A 228 -10.63 14.45 39.71
N VAL A 229 -10.47 13.13 39.69
CA VAL A 229 -9.92 12.39 38.55
C VAL A 229 -11.05 11.84 37.70
N TYR A 230 -11.01 12.18 36.42
CA TYR A 230 -11.88 11.67 35.37
C TYR A 230 -11.05 10.71 34.51
N THR A 231 -11.57 9.51 34.26
CA THR A 231 -10.91 8.52 33.42
C THR A 231 -11.72 8.37 32.13
N CYS A 232 -11.05 8.52 31.00
CA CYS A 232 -11.60 8.20 29.69
C CYS A 232 -10.96 6.90 29.19
N GLU A 233 -11.78 5.91 28.90
CA GLU A 233 -11.39 4.67 28.23
C GLU A 233 -11.79 4.74 26.76
N ALA A 234 -10.86 4.43 25.87
CA ALA A 234 -11.05 4.34 24.42
C ALA A 234 -10.84 2.88 23.98
N VAL A 235 -11.80 2.29 23.28
CA VAL A 235 -11.79 0.87 22.89
C VAL A 235 -12.04 0.71 21.39
N ASN A 236 -11.24 -0.14 20.73
CA ASN A 236 -11.53 -0.65 19.39
C ASN A 236 -11.39 -2.18 19.38
N SER A 237 -11.46 -2.81 18.19
CA SER A 237 -11.35 -4.27 18.09
C SER A 237 -9.97 -4.85 18.41
N GLN A 238 -8.94 -4.00 18.56
CA GLN A 238 -7.55 -4.40 18.82
C GLN A 238 -7.17 -4.28 20.29
N GLY A 239 -7.91 -3.48 21.07
CA GLY A 239 -7.62 -3.27 22.48
C GLY A 239 -8.25 -1.99 23.03
N SER A 240 -7.68 -1.52 24.14
CA SER A 240 -8.21 -0.40 24.90
C SER A 240 -7.08 0.44 25.49
N ALA A 241 -7.24 1.76 25.49
CA ALA A 241 -6.38 2.66 26.25
C ALA A 241 -7.19 3.51 27.22
N MET A 242 -6.55 3.92 28.30
CA MET A 242 -7.12 4.80 29.31
C MET A 242 -6.26 6.03 29.51
N ILE A 243 -6.89 7.17 29.79
CA ILE A 243 -6.24 8.39 30.24
C ILE A 243 -6.96 8.99 31.43
N ASN A 244 -6.17 9.49 32.39
CA ASN A 244 -6.67 10.16 33.58
C ASN A 244 -6.48 11.66 33.45
N ILE A 245 -7.58 12.41 33.64
CA ILE A 245 -7.64 13.86 33.64
C ILE A 245 -7.99 14.33 35.05
N THR A 246 -7.11 15.12 35.65
CA THR A 246 -7.31 15.74 36.95
C THR A 246 -7.96 17.10 36.77
N LEU A 247 -9.22 17.23 37.17
CA LEU A 247 -9.94 18.49 37.17
C LEU A 247 -9.71 19.24 38.47
N GLN A 248 -9.20 20.47 38.36
CA GLN A 248 -9.07 21.41 39.47
C GLN A 248 -10.02 22.59 39.29
N VAL A 249 -10.79 22.91 40.31
CA VAL A 249 -11.78 23.99 40.27
C VAL A 249 -11.33 25.16 41.14
N LYS A 250 -11.12 26.31 40.52
CA LYS A 250 -10.77 27.57 41.20
C LYS A 250 -12.03 28.35 41.56
N CYS A 251 -11.94 29.16 42.61
CA CYS A 251 -12.95 30.15 42.95
C CYS A 251 -12.97 31.26 41.88
N LYS A 252 -14.15 31.86 41.67
CA LYS A 252 -14.21 33.22 41.12
C LYS A 252 -13.67 34.23 42.12
#